data_AF-A0A950MRY5-F1
#
_entry.id   AF-A0A950MRY5-F1
#
_cell.length_a   1.000
_cell.length_b   1.000
_cell.length_c   1.000
_cell.angle_alpha   90.00
_cell.angle_beta   90.00
_cell.angle_gamma   90.00
#
_symmetry.space_group_name_H-M   'P 1'
#
loop_
_entity.id
_entity.type
_entity.pdbx_description
1 polymer ?
#
loop_
_entity_poly.entity_id
_entity_poly.type
_entity_poly.pdbx_seq_one_letter_code
_entity_poly.pdbx_strand_id
1 'polypeptide(L)' 'MTSEAIRNPVTDHLLTPQNAAFIIIDYQPVQVNSIASMDRQLLVNNIVGTAKAAVAFGLPIIHTTVN' A
#
# COMPACT_ATOMS: atom_id res chain seq x y z
N MET A 1 -3.68 -21.97 26.77
CA MET A 1 -3.94 -21.63 25.36
C MET A 1 -2.60 -21.48 24.67
N THR A 2 -2.06 -22.55 24.10
CA THR A 2 -0.87 -22.48 23.25
C THR A 2 -1.31 -21.94 21.90
N SER A 3 -0.77 -20.79 21.49
CA SER A 3 -1.00 -20.26 20.15
C SER A 3 -0.47 -21.25 19.11
N GLU A 4 -1.17 -21.36 17.99
CA GLU A 4 -0.70 -22.09 16.81
C GLU A 4 0.69 -21.60 16.39
N ALA A 5 1.45 -22.46 15.71
CA ALA A 5 2.75 -22.10 15.16
C ALA A 5 2.61 -20.96 14.13
N ILE A 6 3.59 -20.06 14.10
CA ILE A 6 3.64 -18.99 13.11
C ILE A 6 3.75 -19.63 11.72
N ARG A 7 2.84 -19.23 10.82
CA ARG A 7 2.81 -19.69 9.42
C ARG A 7 4.01 -19.18 8.64
N ASN A 8 4.42 -19.88 7.58
CA ASN A 8 5.56 -19.47 6.75
C ASN A 8 5.23 -18.15 6.02
N PRO A 9 5.96 -17.05 6.27
CA PRO A 9 5.58 -15.75 5.74
C PRO A 9 5.77 -15.61 4.21
N VAL A 10 6.61 -16.46 3.59
CA VAL A 10 6.91 -16.38 2.14
C VAL A 10 5.81 -17.04 1.31
N THR A 11 5.26 -18.16 1.80
CA THR A 11 4.25 -18.95 1.08
C THR A 11 2.85 -18.80 1.65
N ASP A 12 2.67 -17.89 2.61
CA ASP A 12 1.36 -17.58 3.17
C ASP A 12 0.45 -16.93 2.11
N HIS A 13 -0.86 -17.14 2.23
CA HIS A 13 -1.85 -16.46 1.41
C HIS A 13 -2.19 -15.06 1.97
N LEU A 14 -1.92 -14.79 3.25
CA LEU A 14 -2.03 -13.46 3.84
C LEU A 14 -0.79 -12.63 3.52
N LEU A 15 -0.96 -11.30 3.48
CA LEU A 15 0.14 -10.39 3.22
C LEU A 15 1.14 -10.37 4.38
N THR A 16 2.41 -10.48 4.03
CA THR A 16 3.57 -10.33 4.91
C THR A 16 4.60 -9.43 4.22
N PRO A 17 5.58 -8.89 4.96
CA PRO A 17 6.65 -8.14 4.34
C PRO A 17 7.49 -8.94 3.34
N GLN A 18 7.46 -10.27 3.41
CA GLN A 18 8.28 -11.15 2.56
C GLN A 18 7.55 -11.61 1.29
N ASN A 19 6.23 -11.48 1.21
CA ASN A 19 5.43 -11.92 0.06
C ASN A 19 4.67 -10.79 -0.66
N ALA A 20 4.87 -9.53 -0.26
CA ALA A 20 4.14 -8.39 -0.80
C ALA A 20 5.09 -7.25 -1.22
N ALA A 21 4.62 -6.46 -2.19
CA ALA A 21 5.21 -5.17 -2.56
C ALA A 21 4.09 -4.12 -2.59
N PHE A 22 4.45 -2.86 -2.35
CA PHE A 22 3.53 -1.75 -2.40
C PHE A 22 3.75 -0.93 -3.67
N ILE A 23 2.71 -0.80 -4.49
CA ILE A 23 2.78 -0.12 -5.79
C ILE A 23 1.83 1.08 -5.76
N ILE A 24 2.37 2.28 -5.96
CA ILE A 24 1.62 3.52 -6.09
C ILE A 24 1.60 3.90 -7.56
N ILE A 25 0.40 4.02 -8.13
CA ILE A 25 0.21 4.28 -9.57
C ILE A 25 -0.40 5.66 -9.76
N ASP A 26 0.35 6.53 -10.43
CA ASP A 26 -0.11 7.79 -11.03
C ASP A 26 -0.86 8.72 -10.07
N TYR A 27 -0.37 8.83 -8.83
CA TYR A 27 -0.87 9.75 -7.80
C TYR A 27 -0.42 11.21 -8.04
N GLN A 28 -0.50 11.67 -9.28
CA GLN A 28 -0.19 13.03 -9.69
C GLN A 28 -1.44 13.93 -9.61
N PRO A 29 -1.29 15.27 -9.44
CA PRO A 29 -2.41 16.17 -9.21
C PRO A 29 -3.52 16.10 -10.26
N VAL A 30 -3.16 15.97 -11.55
CA VAL A 30 -4.16 15.90 -12.65
C VAL A 30 -5.04 14.65 -12.51
N GLN A 31 -4.45 13.51 -12.20
CA GLN A 31 -5.13 12.23 -12.03
C GLN A 31 -6.01 12.27 -10.77
N VAL A 32 -5.47 12.71 -9.64
CA VAL A 32 -6.22 12.84 -8.37
C VAL A 32 -7.41 13.80 -8.52
N ASN A 33 -7.22 14.93 -9.22
CA ASN A 33 -8.28 15.92 -9.40
C ASN A 33 -9.43 15.40 -10.27
N SER A 34 -9.19 14.44 -11.15
CA SER A 34 -10.22 13.81 -11.98
C SER A 34 -11.16 12.88 -11.21
N ILE A 35 -10.79 12.44 -9.99
CA ILE A 35 -11.58 11.51 -9.18
C ILE A 35 -12.81 12.20 -8.59
N ALA A 36 -13.98 11.57 -8.78
CA ALA A 36 -15.27 12.05 -8.28
C ALA A 36 -16.00 11.04 -7.36
N SER A 37 -15.44 9.85 -7.16
CA SER A 37 -16.05 8.79 -6.35
C SER A 37 -15.83 8.95 -4.85
N MET A 38 -14.93 9.85 -4.42
CA MET A 38 -14.69 10.15 -3.01
C MET A 38 -14.10 11.54 -2.82
N ASP A 39 -14.04 12.01 -1.57
CA ASP A 39 -13.33 13.23 -1.22
C ASP A 39 -11.83 13.11 -1.55
N ARG A 40 -11.29 14.11 -2.24
CA ARG A 40 -9.91 14.08 -2.76
C ARG A 40 -8.89 14.23 -1.65
N GLN A 41 -9.17 15.02 -0.62
CA GLN A 41 -8.27 15.16 0.52
C GLN A 41 -8.19 13.84 1.31
N LEU A 42 -9.32 13.18 1.50
CA LEU A 42 -9.36 11.85 2.12
C LEU A 42 -8.61 10.81 1.27
N LEU A 43 -8.75 10.83 -0.06
CA LEU A 43 -8.00 9.96 -0.97
C LEU A 43 -6.48 10.13 -0.77
N VAL A 44 -6.00 11.37 -0.74
CA VAL A 44 -4.59 11.69 -0.51
C VAL A 44 -4.14 11.27 0.90
N ASN A 45 -4.96 11.52 1.91
CA ASN A 45 -4.64 11.11 3.29
C ASN A 45 -4.53 9.58 3.42
N ASN A 46 -5.41 8.83 2.75
CA ASN A 46 -5.39 7.38 2.75
C ASN A 46 -4.09 6.85 2.14
N ILE A 47 -3.69 7.34 0.96
CA ILE A 47 -2.45 6.84 0.32
C ILE A 47 -1.20 7.20 1.14
N VAL A 48 -1.17 8.38 1.79
CA VAL A 48 -0.07 8.77 2.68
C VAL A 48 0.00 7.84 3.90
N GLY A 49 -1.14 7.48 4.49
CA GLY A 49 -1.21 6.52 5.59
C GLY A 49 -0.71 5.14 5.17
N THR A 50 -1.18 4.64 4.02
CA THR A 50 -0.75 3.34 3.48
C THR A 50 0.74 3.34 3.13
N ALA A 51 1.27 4.41 2.53
CA ALA A 51 2.70 4.53 2.21
C ALA A 51 3.56 4.53 3.48
N LYS A 52 3.14 5.24 4.54
CA LYS A 52 3.84 5.20 5.83
C LYS A 52 3.84 3.80 6.44
N ALA A 53 2.73 3.07 6.35
CA ALA A 53 2.68 1.67 6.78
C ALA A 53 3.64 0.80 5.96
N ALA A 54 3.63 0.92 4.63
CA ALA A 54 4.55 0.18 3.76
C ALA A 54 6.03 0.42 4.12
N VAL A 55 6.39 1.68 4.41
CA VAL A 55 7.73 2.03 4.90
C VAL A 55 8.01 1.39 6.27
N ALA A 56 7.08 1.48 7.21
CA ALA A 56 7.24 0.91 8.55
C ALA A 56 7.41 -0.62 8.55
N PHE A 57 6.74 -1.31 7.62
CA PHE A 57 6.85 -2.75 7.44
C PHE A 57 8.02 -3.17 6.53
N GLY A 58 8.77 -2.23 5.97
CA GLY A 58 9.92 -2.53 5.11
C GLY A 58 9.56 -3.17 3.77
N LEU A 59 8.38 -2.84 3.22
CA LEU A 59 7.96 -3.36 1.92
C LEU A 59 8.83 -2.80 0.79
N PRO A 60 9.07 -3.56 -0.29
CA PRO A 60 9.49 -3.00 -1.56
C PRO A 60 8.43 -2.02 -2.07
N ILE A 61 8.83 -0.79 -2.42
CA ILE A 61 7.92 0.27 -2.88
C ILE A 61 8.26 0.65 -4.33
N ILE A 62 7.23 0.63 -5.19
CA ILE A 62 7.31 1.11 -6.58
C ILE A 62 6.36 2.29 -6.74
N HIS A 63 6.81 3.35 -7.39
CA HIS A 63 5.98 4.50 -7.73
C HIS A 63 6.07 4.78 -9.23
N THR A 64 4.91 4.96 -9.88
CA THR A 64 4.82 5.30 -11.30
C THR A 64 4.20 6.66 -11.51
N THR A 65 4.52 7.25 -12.66
CA THR A 65 3.97 8.52 -13.10
C THR A 65 3.73 8.49 -14.60
N VAL A 66 2.82 9.33 -15.07
CA VAL A 66 2.57 9.63 -16.48
C VAL A 66 2.89 11.10 -16.78
N ASN A 67 3.31 11.42 -18.00
CA ASN A 67 3.60 12.80 -18.43
C ASN A 67 2.33 13.53 -18.87
#